data_AF-A0AAV6C168-F1
#
_entry.id   AF-A0AAV6C168-F1
#
_cell.length_a   1.000
_cell.length_b   1.000
_cell.length_c   1.000
_cell.angle_alpha   90.00
_cell.angle_beta   90.00
_cell.angle_gamma   90.00
#
_symmetry.space_group_name_H-M   'P 1'
#
loop_
_entity.id
_entity.type
_entity.pdbx_description
1 polymer ?
#
loop_
_entity_poly.entity_id
_entity_poly.type
_entity_poly.pdbx_seq_one_letter_code
_entity_poly.pdbx_strand_id
1 'polypeptide(L)'
;MEEARRFVMRLEGRMVGAWIPECRQAWLALKPSLSSKKLALDLRGVTFIDEAGLLLMREIYDATRADLITHSPLTKHFAQQITASSSDNSKGALE
;
A
#
# COMPACT_ATOMS: atom_id res chain seq x y z
N MET A 1 -9.81 -26.05 10.19
CA MET A 1 -8.91 -25.11 9.49
C MET A 1 -9.41 -23.73 9.86
N GLU A 2 -8.66 -22.99 10.67
CA GLU A 2 -9.06 -21.63 11.05
C GLU A 2 -9.03 -20.78 9.77
N GLU A 3 -10.20 -20.38 9.27
CA GLU A 3 -10.30 -19.38 8.22
C GLU A 3 -9.62 -18.12 8.77
N ALA A 4 -8.36 -17.92 8.39
CA ALA A 4 -7.59 -16.77 8.80
C ALA A 4 -8.40 -15.53 8.42
N ARG A 5 -9.01 -14.87 9.40
CA ARG A 5 -9.84 -13.69 9.18
C ARG A 5 -8.94 -12.64 8.55
N ARG A 6 -9.18 -12.37 7.26
CA ARG A 6 -8.40 -11.44 6.46
C ARG A 6 -9.22 -10.18 6.21
N PHE A 7 -8.64 -9.04 6.50
CA PHE A 7 -9.20 -7.77 6.07
C PHE A 7 -8.60 -7.38 4.72
N VAL A 8 -9.45 -6.90 3.82
CA VAL A 8 -9.03 -6.37 2.52
C VAL A 8 -9.35 -4.90 2.49
N MET A 9 -8.31 -4.06 2.43
CA MET A 9 -8.46 -2.64 2.13
C MET A 9 -8.32 -2.47 0.63
N ARG A 10 -9.43 -2.17 -0.03
CA ARG A 10 -9.48 -1.97 -1.49
C ARG A 10 -9.28 -0.50 -1.82
N LEU A 11 -8.30 -0.23 -2.66
CA LEU A 11 -7.92 1.10 -3.10
C LEU A 11 -8.27 1.25 -4.59
N GLU A 12 -8.92 2.36 -4.93
CA GLU A 12 -9.42 2.63 -6.27
C GLU A 12 -9.06 4.04 -6.73
N GLY A 13 -8.86 4.20 -8.04
CA GLY A 13 -8.58 5.48 -8.66
C GLY A 13 -7.17 5.98 -8.34
N ARG A 14 -7.06 7.26 -8.00
CA ARG A 14 -5.79 7.97 -7.83
C ARG A 14 -5.52 8.21 -6.35
N MET A 15 -4.43 7.64 -5.84
CA MET A 15 -3.95 7.86 -4.49
C MET A 15 -3.01 9.07 -4.50
N VAL A 16 -3.58 10.28 -4.45
CA VAL A 16 -2.83 11.53 -4.59
C VAL A 16 -3.32 12.63 -3.65
N GLY A 17 -2.38 13.48 -3.23
CA GLY A 17 -2.63 14.77 -2.62
C GLY A 17 -3.67 14.72 -1.49
N ALA A 18 -4.80 15.38 -1.71
CA ALA A 18 -5.82 15.58 -0.69
C ALA A 18 -6.46 14.30 -0.16
N TRP A 19 -6.38 13.15 -0.84
CA TRP A 19 -7.01 11.88 -0.42
C TRP A 19 -6.13 11.02 0.52
N ILE A 20 -4.85 11.35 0.62
CA ILE A 20 -3.89 10.65 1.49
C ILE A 20 -4.26 10.78 2.98
N PRO A 21 -4.63 11.95 3.53
CA PRO A 21 -5.04 12.05 4.93
C PRO A 21 -6.27 11.19 5.26
N GLU A 22 -7.29 11.12 4.40
CA GLU A 22 -8.49 10.31 4.61
C GLU A 22 -8.14 8.82 4.55
N CYS A 23 -7.32 8.40 3.58
CA CYS A 23 -6.85 7.01 3.52
C CYS A 23 -6.03 6.65 4.77
N ARG A 24 -5.20 7.57 5.27
CA ARG A 24 -4.45 7.39 6.52
C ARG A 24 -5.37 7.27 7.72
N GLN A 25 -6.42 8.09 7.82
CA GLN A 25 -7.40 7.99 8.91
C GLN A 25 -8.14 6.65 8.87
N ALA A 26 -8.56 6.19 7.69
CA ALA A 26 -9.19 4.88 7.52
C ALA A 26 -8.24 3.74 7.94
N TRP A 27 -6.96 3.84 7.59
CA TRP A 27 -5.92 2.93 8.05
C TRP A 27 -5.78 2.92 9.58
N LEU A 28 -5.66 4.09 10.21
CA LEU A 28 -5.50 4.20 11.66
C LEU A 28 -6.71 3.64 12.42
N ALA A 29 -7.93 3.85 11.91
CA ALA A 29 -9.15 3.27 12.47
C ALA A 29 -9.20 1.75 12.31
N LEU A 30 -8.68 1.20 11.20
CA LEU A 30 -8.61 -0.24 10.96
C LEU A 30 -7.53 -0.93 11.79
N LYS A 31 -6.37 -0.29 11.97
CA LYS A 31 -5.17 -0.85 12.64
C LYS A 31 -5.44 -1.58 13.96
N PRO A 32 -6.21 -1.06 14.93
CA PRO A 32 -6.52 -1.79 16.18
C PRO A 32 -7.33 -3.08 15.96
N SER A 33 -8.07 -3.19 14.86
CA SER A 33 -8.86 -4.38 14.51
C SER A 33 -8.02 -5.52 13.90
N LEU A 34 -6.73 -5.29 13.65
CA LEU A 34 -5.81 -6.23 12.99
C LEU A 34 -4.98 -7.09 13.94
N SER A 35 -5.18 -6.99 15.26
CA SER A 35 -4.39 -7.66 16.30
C SER A 35 -4.19 -9.18 16.14
N SER A 36 -5.01 -9.87 15.35
CA SER A 36 -4.80 -11.28 14.98
C SER A 36 -5.15 -11.59 13.52
N LYS A 37 -5.30 -10.56 12.67
CA LYS A 37 -5.84 -10.69 11.32
C LYS A 37 -4.85 -10.20 10.29
N LYS A 38 -4.71 -10.94 9.19
CA LYS A 38 -3.88 -10.50 8.06
C LYS A 38 -4.58 -9.38 7.30
N LEU A 39 -3.80 -8.41 6.84
CA LEU A 39 -4.26 -7.35 5.95
C LEU A 39 -3.88 -7.67 4.50
N ALA A 40 -4.80 -7.40 3.58
CA ALA A 40 -4.51 -7.28 2.15
C ALA A 40 -4.71 -5.85 1.70
N LEU A 41 -3.80 -5.34 0.88
CA LEU A 41 -4.03 -4.14 0.09
C LEU A 41 -4.39 -4.57 -1.33
N ASP A 42 -5.62 -4.26 -1.75
CA ASP A 42 -6.05 -4.49 -3.12
C ASP A 42 -5.80 -3.25 -3.96
N LEU A 43 -4.73 -3.33 -4.76
CA LEU A 43 -4.25 -2.26 -5.64
C LEU A 43 -4.84 -2.36 -7.05
N ARG A 44 -5.68 -3.35 -7.33
CA ARG A 44 -6.20 -3.60 -8.68
C ARG A 44 -6.97 -2.40 -9.24
N GLY A 45 -7.67 -1.65 -8.41
CA GLY A 45 -8.39 -0.45 -8.84
C GLY A 45 -7.52 0.81 -8.94
N VAL A 46 -6.24 0.75 -8.53
CA VAL A 46 -5.37 1.92 -8.47
C VAL A 46 -4.76 2.21 -9.83
N THR A 47 -4.97 3.43 -10.30
CA THR A 47 -4.48 3.90 -11.60
C THR A 47 -3.26 4.81 -11.46
N PHE A 48 -3.05 5.42 -10.29
CA PHE A 48 -1.93 6.33 -10.04
C PHE A 48 -1.66 6.48 -8.54
N ILE A 49 -0.38 6.60 -8.16
CA ILE A 49 0.09 6.85 -6.80
C ILE A 49 1.15 7.95 -6.86
N ASP A 50 1.00 9.01 -6.06
CA ASP A 50 2.07 10.00 -5.88
C ASP A 50 3.02 9.61 -4.74
N GLU A 51 4.06 10.41 -4.49
CA GLU A 51 5.02 10.14 -3.42
C GLU A 51 4.35 10.01 -2.05
N ALA A 52 3.38 10.88 -1.73
CA ALA A 52 2.66 10.85 -0.47
C ALA A 52 1.82 9.57 -0.31
N GLY A 53 1.16 9.12 -1.37
CA GLY A 53 0.44 7.85 -1.41
C GLY A 53 1.37 6.66 -1.26
N LEU A 54 2.54 6.69 -1.90
CA LEU A 54 3.53 5.62 -1.80
C LEU A 54 4.09 5.51 -0.37
N LEU A 55 4.37 6.65 0.27
CA LEU A 55 4.81 6.70 1.67
C LEU A 55 3.75 6.12 2.62
N LEU A 56 2.47 6.46 2.42
CA LEU A 56 1.40 5.88 3.21
C LEU A 56 1.30 4.36 3.02
N MET A 57 1.37 3.87 1.78
CA MET A 57 1.30 2.42 1.53
C MET A 57 2.49 1.68 2.12
N ARG A 58 3.68 2.27 2.09
CA ARG A 58 4.88 1.75 2.76
C ARG A 58 4.69 1.69 4.28
N GLU A 59 4.13 2.74 4.89
CA GLU A 59 3.81 2.76 6.33
C GLU A 59 2.87 1.61 6.71
N ILE A 60 1.83 1.36 5.89
CA ILE A 60 0.90 0.25 6.11
C ILE A 60 1.62 -1.11 5.96
N TYR A 61 2.40 -1.26 4.89
CA TYR A 61 3.13 -2.50 4.60
C TYR A 61 4.17 -2.81 5.69
N ASP A 62 4.93 -1.82 6.16
CA ASP A 62 5.93 -2.02 7.22
C ASP A 62 5.27 -2.44 8.54
N ALA A 63 4.14 -1.80 8.89
CA ALA A 63 3.41 -2.08 10.12
C ALA A 63 2.71 -3.45 10.14
N THR A 64 2.40 -4.05 8.99
CA THR A 64 1.54 -5.25 8.92
C THR A 64 2.10 -6.41 8.09
N ARG A 65 3.09 -6.14 7.26
CA ARG A 65 3.50 -7.02 6.14
C ARG A 65 2.30 -7.46 5.31
N ALA A 66 1.42 -6.50 4.98
CA ALA A 66 0.20 -6.75 4.22
C ALA A 66 0.49 -7.41 2.87
N ASP A 67 -0.36 -8.36 2.49
CA ASP A 67 -0.34 -8.95 1.16
C ASP A 67 -0.80 -7.92 0.12
N LEU A 68 -0.07 -7.80 -0.99
CA LEU A 68 -0.39 -6.85 -2.06
C LEU A 68 -1.07 -7.58 -3.22
N ILE A 69 -2.35 -7.28 -3.45
CA ILE A 69 -3.15 -7.85 -4.54
C ILE A 69 -3.03 -6.93 -5.75
N THR A 70 -2.50 -7.46 -6.85
CA THR A 70 -2.25 -6.75 -8.11
C THR A 70 -2.76 -7.58 -9.29
N HIS A 71 -3.09 -6.94 -10.41
CA HIS A 71 -3.55 -7.67 -11.62
C HIS A 71 -2.91 -7.18 -12.92
N SER A 72 -2.32 -5.99 -12.93
CA SER A 72 -1.70 -5.37 -14.10
C SER A 72 -0.20 -5.10 -13.86
N PRO A 73 0.62 -4.98 -14.91
CA PRO A 73 2.02 -4.58 -14.77
C PRO A 73 2.22 -3.28 -13.97
N LEU A 74 1.33 -2.31 -14.16
CA LEU A 74 1.31 -1.06 -13.40
C LEU A 74 1.12 -1.29 -11.89
N THR A 75 0.10 -2.07 -11.53
CA THR A 75 -0.19 -2.35 -10.11
C THR A 75 0.91 -3.21 -9.46
N LYS A 76 1.57 -4.09 -10.23
CA LYS A 76 2.77 -4.82 -9.80
C LYS A 76 3.95 -3.88 -9.55
N HIS A 77 4.16 -2.89 -10.41
CA HIS A 77 5.18 -1.86 -10.21
C HIS A 77 4.94 -1.06 -8.93
N PHE A 78 3.68 -0.72 -8.62
CA PHE A 78 3.35 -0.11 -7.32
C PHE A 78 3.68 -1.03 -6.15
N ALA A 79 3.30 -2.31 -6.23
CA ALA A 79 3.63 -3.27 -5.18
C ALA A 79 5.15 -3.39 -4.95
N GLN A 80 5.94 -3.45 -6.03
CA GLN A 80 7.39 -3.45 -5.95
C GLN A 80 7.92 -2.20 -5.21
N GLN A 81 7.46 -1.00 -5.59
CA GLN A 81 7.86 0.23 -4.91
C GLN A 81 7.47 0.27 -3.43
N ILE A 82 6.31 -0.30 -3.07
CA ILE A 82 5.85 -0.40 -1.67
C ILE A 82 6.74 -1.36 -0.87
N THR A 83 7.14 -2.49 -1.47
CA THR A 83 8.00 -3.49 -0.81
C THR A 83 9.47 -3.12 -0.80
N ALA A 84 9.93 -2.29 -1.74
CA ALA A 84 11.31 -1.87 -1.84
C ALA A 84 11.64 -0.93 -0.68
N SER A 85 12.45 -1.43 0.26
CA SER A 85 13.15 -0.64 1.26
C SER A 85 13.95 0.45 0.55
N SER A 86 13.97 1.68 1.08
CA SER A 86 14.56 2.90 0.49
C SER A 86 16.08 2.89 0.22
N SER A 87 16.68 1.78 -0.22
CA SER A 87 18.11 1.63 -0.46
C SER A 87 18.57 1.89 -1.90
N ASP A 88 17.73 2.39 -2.81
CA ASP A 88 18.17 2.77 -4.16
C ASP A 88 17.66 4.16 -4.53
N ASN A 89 18.39 5.19 -4.11
CA ASN A 89 18.32 6.52 -4.73
C ASN A 89 19.71 7.16 -4.74
N SER A 90 20.65 6.51 -5.43
CA SER A 90 21.93 7.09 -5.80
C SER A 90 22.43 6.48 -7.10
N LYS A 91 21.66 6.61 -8.20
CA LYS A 91 22.18 6.61 -9.57
C LYS A 91 21.15 7.16 -10.54
N GLY A 92 21.29 8.45 -10.83
CA GLY A 92 20.42 9.16 -11.78
C GLY A 92 20.76 10.66 -11.84
N ALA A 93 22.03 11.00 -11.69
CA ALA A 93 22.56 12.29 -12.10
C ALA A 93 23.70 11.98 -13.07
N LEU A 94 23.74 12.72 -14.18
CA LEU A 94 24.62 12.60 -15.35
C LEU A 94 24.09 11.70 -16.47
N GLU A 95 23.31 12.30 -17.38
CA GLU A 95 23.66 12.38 -18.81
C GLU A 95 23.05 13.66 -19.42
#